data_AF-A0A8H7WRU8-F1
#
_entry.id   AF-A0A8H7WRU8-F1
#
_cell.length_a   1.000
_cell.length_b   1.000
_cell.length_c   1.000
_cell.angle_alpha   90.00
_cell.angle_beta   90.00
_cell.angle_gamma   90.00
#
_symmetry.space_group_name_H-M   'P 1'
#
loop_
_entity.id
_entity.type
_entity.pdbx_description
1 polymer ?
#
loop_
_entity_poly.entity_id
_entity_poly.type
_entity_poly.pdbx_seq_one_letter_code
_entity_poly.pdbx_strand_id
1 'polypeptide(L)'
;MLQQDMTGFYNSTVEKRKDSRRMMDMVHEPVMEYLKVNIAEYTKIPWVETGGGPRYGSDHRSDIQAGYLAAIVIEGAFDAINNHIHGSKDSTEYTGYDYMIDYSQLTLSFLYELAFADL
;
A
#
# COMPACT_ATOMS: atom_id res chain seq x y z
N MET A 1 6.93 0.36 11.27
CA MET A 1 6.98 -0.67 10.23
C MET A 1 6.04 -0.29 9.09
N LEU A 2 6.46 -0.55 7.85
CA LEU A 2 5.63 -0.43 6.65
C LEU A 2 5.41 -1.83 6.08
N GLN A 3 4.15 -2.25 5.96
CA GLN A 3 3.75 -3.47 5.26
C GLN A 3 3.25 -3.12 3.87
N GLN A 4 3.71 -3.87 2.87
CA GLN A 4 3.13 -3.87 1.52
C GLN A 4 2.60 -5.26 1.23
N ASP A 5 1.29 -5.38 1.05
CA ASP A 5 0.64 -6.65 0.73
C ASP A 5 -0.33 -6.40 -0.42
N MET A 6 -0.09 -7.09 -1.54
CA MET A 6 -0.74 -6.87 -2.83
C MET A 6 -0.47 -5.45 -3.41
N THR A 7 0.52 -5.33 -4.29
CA THR A 7 0.94 -4.05 -4.91
C THR A 7 0.91 -4.07 -6.43
N GLY A 8 0.41 -5.17 -7.01
CA GLY A 8 0.62 -5.50 -8.41
C GLY A 8 -0.63 -5.43 -9.26
N PHE A 9 -1.81 -5.66 -8.66
CA PHE A 9 -3.03 -5.79 -9.46
C PHE A 9 -3.39 -4.48 -10.14
N TYR A 10 -3.49 -4.58 -11.46
CA TYR A 10 -3.98 -3.50 -12.29
C TYR A 10 -5.11 -4.08 -13.14
N ASN A 11 -6.35 -3.81 -12.74
CA ASN A 11 -7.50 -4.29 -13.50
C ASN A 11 -7.62 -3.50 -14.82
N SER A 12 -7.60 -4.19 -15.96
CA SER A 12 -7.76 -3.58 -17.29
C SER A 12 -9.16 -3.02 -17.54
N THR A 13 -10.18 -3.39 -16.74
CA THR A 13 -11.50 -2.73 -16.77
C THR A 13 -11.52 -1.35 -16.11
N VAL A 14 -10.37 -0.85 -15.61
CA VAL A 14 -10.29 0.44 -14.88
C VAL A 14 -10.28 1.69 -15.76
N GLU A 15 -10.55 1.58 -17.08
CA GLU A 15 -11.05 2.74 -17.83
C GLU A 15 -12.30 3.36 -17.17
N LYS A 16 -13.05 2.61 -16.36
CA LYS A 16 -14.24 3.11 -15.64
C LYS A 16 -13.98 3.64 -14.22
N ARG A 17 -12.78 3.45 -13.64
CA ARG A 17 -12.44 3.96 -12.30
C ARG A 17 -10.96 4.35 -12.23
N LYS A 18 -10.64 5.57 -12.66
CA LYS A 18 -9.31 6.21 -12.41
C LYS A 18 -8.92 6.23 -10.92
N ASP A 19 -9.89 5.98 -10.05
CA ASP A 19 -9.82 5.89 -8.61
C ASP A 19 -9.26 4.55 -8.09
N SER A 20 -8.99 3.56 -8.94
CA SER A 20 -8.49 2.25 -8.49
C SER A 20 -6.99 2.20 -8.21
N ARG A 21 -6.21 3.20 -8.65
CA ARG A 21 -4.77 3.30 -8.40
C ARG A 21 -4.47 3.87 -7.02
N ARG A 22 -5.20 3.44 -5.98
CA ARG A 22 -5.14 4.12 -4.69
C ARG A 22 -4.39 3.30 -3.67
N MET A 23 -3.34 3.89 -3.11
CA MET A 23 -2.78 3.47 -1.84
C MET A 23 -3.87 3.52 -0.78
N MET A 24 -3.98 2.47 0.02
CA MET A 24 -4.92 2.45 1.14
C MET A 24 -4.24 2.03 2.41
N ASP A 25 -4.77 2.60 3.48
CA ASP A 25 -3.99 2.77 4.66
C ASP A 25 -4.74 2.49 5.96
N MET A 26 -3.92 2.19 6.96
CA MET A 26 -4.16 2.40 8.39
C MET A 26 -2.99 1.77 9.13
N VAL A 27 -2.63 2.34 10.28
CA VAL A 27 -2.98 1.81 11.62
C VAL A 27 -2.61 2.88 12.65
N HIS A 28 -1.46 3.55 12.50
CA HIS A 28 -1.00 4.60 13.42
C HIS A 28 -0.84 5.94 12.70
N GLU A 29 -1.54 6.97 13.20
CA GLU A 29 -1.58 8.32 12.62
C GLU A 29 -0.18 8.94 12.35
N PRO A 30 0.83 8.81 13.22
CA PRO A 30 2.15 9.35 12.93
C PRO A 30 2.84 8.70 11.72
N VAL A 31 2.68 7.37 11.55
CA VAL A 31 3.23 6.66 10.39
C VAL A 31 2.46 7.03 9.13
N MET A 32 1.17 7.29 9.28
CA MET A 32 0.31 7.70 8.18
C MET A 32 0.68 9.06 7.61
N GLU A 33 0.84 10.06 8.46
CA GLU A 33 1.25 11.41 8.02
C GLU A 33 2.62 11.37 7.36
N TYR A 34 3.55 10.59 7.90
CA TYR A 34 4.85 10.37 7.30
C TYR A 34 4.72 9.75 5.89
N LEU A 35 3.95 8.67 5.74
CA LEU A 35 3.75 8.03 4.45
C LEU A 35 3.10 8.95 3.42
N LYS A 36 2.15 9.81 3.81
CA LYS A 36 1.51 10.76 2.90
C LYS A 36 2.52 11.75 2.29
N VAL A 37 3.48 12.21 3.08
CA VAL A 37 4.57 13.08 2.59
C VAL A 37 5.43 12.31 1.59
N ASN A 38 5.85 11.09 1.93
CA ASN A 38 6.64 10.26 1.03
C ASN A 38 5.92 9.94 -0.29
N ILE A 39 4.62 9.63 -0.23
CA ILE A 39 3.80 9.36 -1.42
C ILE A 39 3.71 10.59 -2.31
N ALA A 40 3.46 11.76 -1.72
CA ALA A 40 3.33 13.03 -2.44
C ALA A 40 4.63 13.45 -3.13
N GLU A 41 5.78 13.21 -2.52
CA GLU A 41 7.08 13.64 -3.04
C GLU A 41 7.69 12.64 -4.04
N TYR A 42 7.58 11.34 -3.76
CA TYR A 42 8.41 10.33 -4.42
C TYR A 42 7.66 9.35 -5.32
N THR A 43 6.34 9.43 -5.40
CA THR A 43 5.53 8.47 -6.17
C THR A 43 4.50 9.17 -7.05
N LYS A 44 3.90 8.43 -7.99
CA LYS A 44 2.76 8.92 -8.80
C LYS A 44 1.42 8.31 -8.37
N ILE A 45 1.41 7.55 -7.27
CA ILE A 45 0.21 6.84 -6.79
C ILE A 45 -0.71 7.84 -6.07
N PRO A 46 -1.96 8.04 -6.50
CA PRO A 46 -2.94 8.70 -5.64
C PRO A 46 -3.23 7.84 -4.41
N TRP A 47 -3.63 8.43 -3.29
CA TRP A 47 -3.92 7.68 -2.06
C TRP A 47 -5.29 8.04 -1.50
N VAL A 48 -5.89 7.10 -0.75
CA VAL A 48 -7.05 7.37 0.11
C VAL A 48 -6.97 6.59 1.40
N GLU A 49 -7.43 7.22 2.47
CA GLU A 49 -7.69 6.53 3.73
C GLU A 49 -8.97 5.69 3.61
N THR A 50 -8.91 4.42 3.98
CA THR A 50 -10.09 3.54 3.94
C THR A 50 -10.59 3.10 5.29
N GLY A 51 -9.85 3.37 6.36
CA GLY A 51 -10.25 2.89 7.68
C GLY A 51 -10.27 1.36 7.78
N GLY A 52 -9.65 0.65 6.82
CA GLY A 52 -9.66 -0.81 6.71
C GLY A 52 -8.51 -1.53 7.42
N GLY A 53 -7.41 -0.86 7.80
CA GLY A 53 -6.16 -1.43 8.38
C GLY A 53 -6.29 -2.58 9.36
N PRO A 54 -7.05 -2.44 10.46
CA PRO A 54 -7.23 -3.49 11.45
C PRO A 54 -7.98 -4.70 10.91
N ARG A 55 -8.75 -4.52 9.83
CA ARG A 55 -9.47 -5.59 9.13
C ARG A 55 -8.59 -6.29 8.10
N TYR A 56 -7.59 -5.61 7.53
CA TYR A 56 -6.60 -6.26 6.66
C TYR A 56 -5.77 -7.25 7.50
N GLY A 57 -5.87 -8.53 7.15
CA GLY A 57 -5.18 -9.61 7.82
C GLY A 57 -3.81 -9.87 7.21
N SER A 58 -2.83 -9.02 7.52
CA SER A 58 -1.43 -9.18 7.08
C SER A 58 -0.45 -8.92 8.25
N ASP A 59 0.85 -8.97 7.97
CA ASP A 59 1.92 -9.03 8.98
C ASP A 59 2.03 -7.78 9.86
N HIS A 60 1.54 -6.62 9.39
CA HIS A 60 1.49 -5.38 10.21
C HIS A 60 0.78 -5.61 11.55
N ARG A 61 -0.18 -6.54 11.60
CA ARG A 61 -0.90 -6.89 12.83
C ARG A 61 0.02 -7.43 13.92
N SER A 62 1.04 -8.19 13.54
CA SER A 62 2.02 -8.75 14.49
C SER A 62 2.79 -7.63 15.19
N ASP A 63 3.25 -6.63 14.43
CA ASP A 63 3.98 -5.49 14.97
C ASP A 63 3.12 -4.60 15.87
N ILE A 64 1.87 -4.39 15.46
CA ILE A 64 0.88 -3.65 16.27
C ILE A 64 0.64 -4.36 17.60
N GLN A 65 0.48 -5.70 17.57
CA GLN A 65 0.29 -6.50 18.77
C GLN A 65 1.51 -6.45 19.69
N ALA A 66 2.71 -6.31 19.12
CA ALA A 66 3.95 -6.13 19.86
C ALA A 66 4.19 -4.68 20.35
N GLY A 67 3.30 -3.73 20.03
CA GLY A 67 3.39 -2.34 20.47
C GLY A 67 4.19 -1.42 19.56
N TYR A 68 4.53 -1.86 18.34
CA TYR A 68 5.22 -1.03 17.35
C TYR A 68 4.24 -0.23 16.49
N LEU A 69 4.65 0.98 16.12
CA LEU A 69 3.93 1.77 15.11
C LEU A 69 4.04 1.06 13.76
N ALA A 70 2.91 0.76 13.14
CA ALA A 70 2.85 0.13 11.83
C ALA A 70 1.82 0.79 10.93
N ALA A 71 2.00 0.62 9.62
CA ALA A 71 1.01 0.94 8.61
C ALA A 71 1.05 -0.15 7.52
N ILE A 72 -0.09 -0.41 6.90
CA ILE A 72 -0.18 -1.22 5.69
C ILE A 72 -0.53 -0.33 4.51
N VAL A 73 0.03 -0.70 3.37
CA VAL A 73 -0.21 -0.13 2.06
C VAL A 73 -0.64 -1.27 1.13
N ILE A 74 -1.74 -1.08 0.40
CA ILE A 74 -2.33 -2.08 -0.52
C ILE A 74 -2.70 -1.44 -1.87
N GLU A 75 -2.85 -2.28 -2.90
CA GLU A 75 -3.20 -1.94 -4.28
C GLU A 75 -4.56 -1.26 -4.47
N GLY A 76 -5.50 -1.40 -3.52
CA GLY A 76 -6.83 -0.81 -3.63
C GLY A 76 -7.79 -1.17 -2.48
N ALA A 77 -9.06 -0.80 -2.65
CA ALA A 77 -10.11 -0.98 -1.63
C ALA A 77 -10.51 -2.43 -1.59
N PHE A 78 -11.07 -2.88 -0.46
CA PHE A 78 -11.43 -4.29 -0.32
C PHE A 78 -12.40 -4.79 -1.41
N ASP A 79 -13.22 -3.91 -1.98
CA ASP A 79 -14.11 -4.21 -3.11
C ASP A 79 -13.47 -4.03 -4.51
N ALA A 80 -12.21 -3.61 -4.55
CA ALA A 80 -11.46 -3.23 -5.75
C ALA A 80 -10.05 -3.87 -5.85
N ILE A 81 -9.59 -4.61 -4.83
CA ILE A 81 -8.37 -5.44 -4.89
C ILE A 81 -8.54 -6.64 -5.83
N ASN A 82 -7.44 -7.33 -6.11
CA ASN A 82 -7.41 -8.55 -6.90
C ASN A 82 -8.46 -9.57 -6.41
N ASN A 83 -9.42 -9.90 -7.28
CA ASN A 83 -10.45 -10.91 -7.02
C ASN A 83 -10.01 -12.32 -7.42
N HIS A 84 -8.74 -12.51 -7.81
CA HIS A 84 -8.13 -13.79 -8.12
C HIS A 84 -7.23 -14.34 -7.00
N ILE A 85 -7.00 -13.58 -5.92
CA ILE A 85 -6.17 -14.01 -4.79
C ILE A 85 -6.56 -15.39 -4.27
N HIS A 86 -5.58 -16.16 -3.82
CA HIS A 86 -5.75 -17.52 -3.29
C HIS A 86 -6.37 -18.52 -4.29
N GLY A 87 -6.32 -18.22 -5.59
CA GLY A 87 -6.73 -19.10 -6.67
C GLY A 87 -5.62 -19.33 -7.69
N SER A 88 -5.82 -20.31 -8.58
CA SER A 88 -4.86 -20.59 -9.67
C SER A 88 -4.78 -19.49 -10.74
N LYS A 89 -5.66 -18.49 -10.67
CA LYS A 89 -5.68 -17.32 -11.54
C LYS A 89 -4.98 -16.12 -10.94
N ASP A 90 -4.45 -16.22 -9.73
CA ASP A 90 -3.55 -15.20 -9.21
C ASP A 90 -2.25 -15.24 -10.00
N SER A 91 -2.18 -14.43 -11.06
CA SER A 91 -1.20 -14.58 -12.12
C SER A 91 -0.67 -13.23 -12.57
N THR A 92 0.55 -13.23 -13.11
CA THR A 92 1.24 -12.01 -13.55
C THR A 92 0.56 -11.31 -14.73
N GLU A 93 -0.41 -11.96 -15.39
CA GLU A 93 -1.19 -11.34 -16.48
C GLU A 93 -2.04 -10.15 -15.99
N TYR A 94 -2.37 -10.12 -14.69
CA TYR A 94 -3.11 -9.03 -14.05
C TYR A 94 -2.20 -8.03 -13.32
N THR A 95 -0.88 -8.17 -13.47
CA THR A 95 0.12 -7.37 -12.75
C THR A 95 0.63 -6.21 -13.61
N GLY A 96 0.47 -4.99 -13.11
CA GLY A 96 1.04 -3.79 -13.71
C GLY A 96 2.42 -3.48 -13.14
N TYR A 97 3.50 -3.86 -13.83
CA TYR A 97 4.87 -3.63 -13.33
C TYR A 97 5.21 -2.15 -13.13
N ASP A 98 4.73 -1.26 -14.01
CA ASP A 98 4.92 0.18 -13.85
C ASP A 98 4.25 0.70 -12.56
N TYR A 99 3.14 0.08 -12.14
CA TYR A 99 2.47 0.41 -10.88
C TYR A 99 3.30 -0.04 -9.68
N MET A 100 3.89 -1.24 -9.73
CA MET A 100 4.74 -1.76 -8.67
C MET A 100 6.01 -0.92 -8.44
N ILE A 101 6.51 -0.21 -9.47
CA ILE A 101 7.66 0.69 -9.33
C ILE A 101 7.34 1.81 -8.35
N ASP A 102 6.15 2.41 -8.43
CA ASP A 102 5.77 3.48 -7.49
C ASP A 102 5.71 2.95 -6.03
N TYR A 103 5.24 1.72 -5.79
CA TYR A 103 5.29 1.08 -4.45
C TYR A 103 6.73 0.84 -3.98
N SER A 104 7.62 0.46 -4.91
CA SER A 104 9.04 0.29 -4.62
C SER A 104 9.71 1.62 -4.27
N GLN A 105 9.32 2.71 -4.95
CA GLN A 105 9.77 4.07 -4.64
C GLN A 105 9.27 4.51 -3.26
N LEU A 106 8.02 4.19 -2.88
CA LEU A 106 7.57 4.43 -1.52
C LEU A 106 8.48 3.71 -0.51
N THR A 107 8.72 2.41 -0.67
CA THR A 107 9.56 1.65 0.27
C THR A 107 10.95 2.26 0.39
N LEU A 108 11.56 2.64 -0.74
CA LEU A 108 12.86 3.29 -0.74
C LEU A 108 12.83 4.65 -0.03
N SER A 109 11.85 5.50 -0.32
CA SER A 109 11.75 6.81 0.34
C SER A 109 11.49 6.67 1.85
N PHE A 110 10.60 5.74 2.24
CA PHE A 110 10.27 5.47 3.65
C PHE A 110 11.53 5.09 4.43
N LEU A 111 12.35 4.19 3.87
CA LEU A 111 13.61 3.76 4.46
C LEU A 111 14.65 4.88 4.48
N TYR A 112 14.83 5.57 3.36
CA TYR A 112 15.87 6.60 3.21
C TYR A 112 15.63 7.76 4.17
N GLU A 113 14.44 8.35 4.16
CA GLU A 113 14.12 9.51 5.00
C GLU A 113 14.18 9.14 6.50
N LEU A 114 13.70 7.96 6.92
CA LEU A 114 13.84 7.51 8.31
C LEU A 114 15.30 7.25 8.71
N ALA A 115 16.10 6.67 7.83
CA ALA A 115 17.49 6.32 8.14
C ALA A 115 18.38 7.55 8.36
N PHE A 116 18.00 8.70 7.80
CA PHE A 116 18.74 9.95 7.90
C PHE A 116 18.00 11.05 8.68
N ALA A 117 16.84 10.74 9.27
CA ALA A 117 16.11 11.66 10.14
C ALA A 117 16.83 11.88 11.48
N ASP A 118 16.74 13.10 12.00
CA ASP A 118 17.13 13.43 13.38
C ASP A 118 15.88 13.25 14.27
N LEU A 119 15.85 12.17 15.05
CA LEU A 119 14.67 11.64 15.76
C LEU A 119 14.76 11.81 17.28
#